data_AF-A0A521Y4V2-F1
#
_entry.id   AF-A0A521Y4V2-F1
#
_cell.length_a   1.000
_cell.length_b   1.000
_cell.length_c   1.000
_cell.angle_alpha   90.00
_cell.angle_beta   90.00
_cell.angle_gamma   90.00
#
_symmetry.space_group_name_H-M   'P 1'
#
loop_
_entity.id
_entity.type
_entity.pdbx_description
1 polymer ?
#
loop_
_entity_poly.entity_id
_entity_poly.type
_entity_poly.pdbx_seq_one_letter_code
_entity_poly.pdbx_strand_id
1 'polypeptide(L)'
;MSEATLWTLKPLVQLALVGALIAAVLLLSLVRKGVRPGETLADARVRRLAALTLFFTFDLIVFGSFTRLTDSGLGCPDWPGCYGSASPIGAHAHISQAQAAMPTGPVTHGKAWIEMIHRYLGSAVGMLILALIAATWVAARRNPRLRRQLPWAIASLWVIPQGLFGMWTVTLKLYPAIVTLHLLGGLLLLVQ
;
A
#
# COMPACT_ATOMS: atom_id res chain seq x y z
N MET A 1 8.70 -17.02 21.68
CA MET A 1 7.93 -16.63 20.47
C MET A 1 8.12 -17.75 19.45
N SER A 2 7.06 -18.34 18.91
CA SER A 2 7.21 -19.46 17.95
C SER A 2 7.85 -18.97 16.64
N GLU A 3 8.57 -19.84 15.95
CA GLU A 3 9.20 -19.51 14.66
C GLU A 3 8.19 -18.99 13.62
N ALA A 4 6.94 -19.47 13.68
CA ALA A 4 5.83 -19.01 12.86
C ALA A 4 5.51 -17.51 13.06
N THR A 5 5.57 -17.00 14.30
CA THR A 5 5.32 -15.58 14.59
C THR A 5 6.44 -14.69 14.06
N LEU A 6 7.69 -15.17 14.10
CA LEU A 6 8.85 -14.45 13.56
C LEU A 6 8.80 -14.40 12.02
N TRP A 7 8.33 -15.46 11.37
CA TRP A 7 8.15 -15.53 9.91
C TRP A 7 7.13 -14.52 9.39
N THR A 8 6.05 -14.28 10.13
CA THR A 8 4.98 -13.35 9.70
C THR A 8 5.29 -11.89 10.05
N LEU A 9 5.86 -11.63 11.22
CA LEU A 9 6.05 -10.25 11.70
C LEU A 9 7.25 -9.54 11.04
N LYS A 10 8.35 -10.24 10.75
CA LYS A 10 9.55 -9.60 10.19
C LYS A 10 9.28 -8.95 8.83
N PRO A 11 8.69 -9.66 7.83
CA PRO A 11 8.42 -9.05 6.54
C PRO A 11 7.37 -7.95 6.62
N LEU A 12 6.41 -8.06 7.56
CA LEU A 12 5.40 -7.02 7.79
C LEU A 12 6.04 -5.71 8.25
N VAL A 13 6.93 -5.78 9.25
CA VAL A 13 7.63 -4.61 9.78
C VAL A 13 8.54 -4.00 8.71
N GLN A 14 9.29 -4.82 7.98
CA GLN A 14 10.16 -4.34 6.90
C GLN A 14 9.35 -3.64 5.79
N LEU A 15 8.22 -4.22 5.42
CA LEU A 15 7.30 -3.66 4.44
C LEU A 15 6.73 -2.31 4.91
N ALA A 16 6.34 -2.22 6.19
CA ALA A 16 5.90 -0.97 6.80
C ALA A 16 7.02 0.09 6.84
N LEU A 17 8.27 -0.29 7.13
CA LEU A 17 9.42 0.61 7.13
C LEU A 17 9.73 1.14 5.72
N VAL A 18 9.67 0.28 4.70
CA VAL A 18 9.81 0.69 3.29
C VAL A 18 8.71 1.69 2.92
N GLY A 19 7.45 1.39 3.26
CA GLY A 19 6.33 2.30 3.05
C GLY A 19 6.54 3.65 3.76
N ALA A 20 7.02 3.63 5.00
CA ALA A 20 7.30 4.84 5.77
C ALA A 20 8.43 5.67 5.16
N LEU A 21 9.49 5.03 4.64
CA LEU A 21 10.57 5.72 3.96
C LEU A 21 10.10 6.38 2.66
N ILE A 22 9.34 5.67 1.82
CA ILE A 22 8.76 6.21 0.59
C ILE A 22 7.87 7.41 0.93
N ALA A 23 6.96 7.25 1.91
CA ALA A 23 6.11 8.33 2.38
C ALA A 23 6.94 9.52 2.86
N ALA A 24 7.96 9.32 3.70
CA ALA A 24 8.81 10.40 4.21
C ALA A 24 9.50 11.19 3.08
N VAL A 25 10.03 10.52 2.07
CA VAL A 25 10.63 11.18 0.90
C VAL A 25 9.59 12.05 0.17
N LEU A 26 8.40 11.51 -0.06
CA LEU A 26 7.32 12.27 -0.70
C LEU A 26 6.88 13.47 0.16
N LEU A 27 6.81 13.31 1.47
CA LEU A 27 6.48 14.40 2.40
C LEU A 27 7.55 15.50 2.39
N LEU A 28 8.82 15.15 2.40
CA LEU A 28 9.94 16.09 2.34
C LEU A 28 9.90 16.91 1.04
N SER A 29 9.50 16.28 -0.08
CA SER A 29 9.33 16.98 -1.36
C SER A 29 8.26 18.09 -1.31
N LEU A 30 7.31 18.01 -0.37
CA LEU A 30 6.23 18.97 -0.19
C LEU A 30 6.60 20.15 0.72
N VAL A 31 7.68 20.04 1.51
CA VAL A 31 8.09 21.06 2.50
C VAL A 31 8.53 22.36 1.82
N ARG A 32 9.14 22.28 0.63
CA ARG A 32 9.67 23.45 -0.09
C ARG A 32 8.61 24.23 -0.88
N LYS A 33 7.36 23.74 -0.96
CA LYS A 33 6.32 24.37 -1.79
C LYS A 33 5.67 25.55 -1.04
N GLY A 34 5.49 26.67 -1.75
CA GLY A 34 4.85 27.89 -1.22
C GLY A 34 3.33 27.73 -0.96
N VAL A 35 2.80 28.57 -0.06
CA VAL A 35 1.38 28.56 0.35
C VAL A 35 0.56 29.46 -0.58
N ARG A 36 -0.70 29.09 -0.87
CA ARG A 36 -1.58 29.94 -1.69
C ARG A 36 -2.01 31.20 -0.91
N PRO A 37 -2.29 32.33 -1.57
CA PRO A 37 -2.83 33.52 -0.90
C PRO A 37 -4.11 33.16 -0.12
N GLY A 38 -4.18 33.56 1.16
CA GLY A 38 -5.32 33.29 2.05
C GLY A 38 -5.39 31.87 2.65
N GLU A 39 -4.40 31.01 2.40
CA GLU A 39 -4.30 29.66 2.95
C GLU A 39 -3.34 29.62 4.14
N THR A 40 -3.62 28.82 5.18
CA THR A 40 -2.63 28.59 6.26
C THR A 40 -1.63 27.49 5.87
N LEU A 41 -0.47 27.45 6.54
CA LEU A 41 0.49 26.35 6.35
C LEU A 41 -0.13 24.97 6.61
N ALA A 42 -1.07 24.88 7.56
CA ALA A 42 -1.75 23.63 7.90
C ALA A 42 -2.71 23.18 6.77
N ASP A 43 -3.47 24.12 6.21
CA ASP A 43 -4.36 23.86 5.07
C ASP A 43 -3.56 23.39 3.85
N ALA A 44 -2.46 24.07 3.55
CA ALA A 44 -1.57 23.71 2.45
C ALA A 44 -0.99 22.30 2.61
N ARG A 45 -0.62 21.92 3.84
CA ARG A 45 -0.12 20.56 4.14
C ARG A 45 -1.19 19.50 3.92
N VAL A 46 -2.38 19.68 4.50
CA VAL A 46 -3.50 18.73 4.35
C VAL A 46 -3.88 18.58 2.88
N ARG A 47 -4.00 19.69 2.13
CA ARG A 47 -4.31 19.67 0.70
C ARG A 47 -3.26 18.94 -0.14
N ARG A 48 -1.98 19.18 0.12
CA ARG A 48 -0.88 18.49 -0.60
C ARG A 48 -0.83 17.01 -0.27
N LEU A 49 -1.02 16.66 1.01
CA LEU A 49 -1.14 15.27 1.47
C LEU A 49 -2.29 14.58 0.78
N ALA A 50 -3.48 15.17 0.79
CA ALA A 50 -4.66 14.60 0.13
C ALA A 50 -4.42 14.39 -1.37
N ALA A 51 -3.86 15.38 -2.07
CA ALA A 51 -3.55 15.25 -3.49
C ALA A 51 -2.52 14.15 -3.79
N LEU A 52 -1.49 14.03 -2.93
CA LEU A 52 -0.47 13.00 -3.05
C LEU A 52 -1.04 11.61 -2.78
N THR A 53 -1.81 11.45 -1.69
CA THR A 53 -2.49 10.20 -1.35
C THR A 53 -3.45 9.80 -2.47
N LEU A 54 -4.24 10.74 -3.01
CA LEU A 54 -5.14 10.49 -4.12
C LEU A 54 -4.39 9.96 -5.36
N PHE A 55 -3.31 10.64 -5.75
CA PHE A 55 -2.47 10.24 -6.88
C PHE A 55 -1.91 8.82 -6.71
N PHE A 56 -1.29 8.52 -5.55
CA PHE A 56 -0.72 7.21 -5.31
C PHE A 56 -1.76 6.11 -5.10
N THR A 57 -2.94 6.41 -4.54
CA THR A 57 -4.05 5.44 -4.45
C THR A 57 -4.56 5.09 -5.85
N PHE A 58 -4.69 6.07 -6.75
CA PHE A 58 -5.05 5.82 -8.14
C PHE A 58 -4.00 4.95 -8.84
N ASP A 59 -2.72 5.32 -8.74
CA ASP A 59 -1.61 4.55 -9.33
C ASP A 59 -1.53 3.13 -8.76
N LEU A 60 -1.82 2.95 -7.46
CA LEU A 60 -1.87 1.63 -6.82
C LEU A 60 -2.96 0.73 -7.44
N ILE A 61 -4.14 1.29 -7.74
CA ILE A 61 -5.25 0.56 -8.38
C ILE A 61 -4.88 0.17 -9.82
N VAL A 62 -4.29 1.10 -10.58
CA VAL A 62 -3.79 0.83 -11.93
C VAL A 62 -2.72 -0.25 -11.90
N PHE A 63 -1.76 -0.17 -10.98
CA PHE A 63 -0.70 -1.16 -10.82
C PHE A 63 -1.24 -2.53 -10.34
N GLY A 64 -2.28 -2.54 -9.52
CA GLY A 64 -3.00 -3.78 -9.16
C GLY A 64 -3.65 -4.44 -10.38
N SER A 65 -4.24 -3.63 -11.27
CA SER A 65 -4.78 -4.10 -12.55
C SER A 65 -3.68 -4.68 -13.45
N PHE A 66 -2.52 -4.00 -13.50
CA PHE A 66 -1.34 -4.51 -14.19
C PHE A 66 -0.88 -5.86 -13.61
N THR A 67 -0.78 -5.99 -12.29
CA THR A 67 -0.40 -7.25 -11.60
C THR A 67 -1.33 -8.40 -11.96
N ARG A 68 -2.63 -8.13 -12.15
CA ARG A 68 -3.60 -9.12 -12.61
C ARG A 68 -3.43 -9.47 -14.09
N LEU A 69 -3.28 -8.47 -14.97
CA LEU A 69 -3.14 -8.67 -16.42
C LEU A 69 -1.81 -9.34 -16.81
N THR A 70 -0.78 -9.23 -15.98
CA THR A 70 0.51 -9.94 -16.16
C THR A 70 0.56 -11.28 -15.42
N ASP A 71 -0.57 -11.79 -14.93
CA ASP A 71 -0.69 -13.02 -14.14
C ASP A 71 0.36 -13.12 -13.01
N SER A 72 0.62 -11.98 -12.36
CA SER A 72 1.66 -11.83 -11.35
C SER A 72 1.11 -11.87 -9.92
N GLY A 73 -0.20 -11.95 -9.72
CA GLY A 73 -0.83 -11.97 -8.39
C GLY A 73 -0.58 -13.21 -7.53
N LEU A 74 0.25 -14.16 -8.02
CA LEU A 74 0.74 -15.34 -7.31
C LEU A 74 2.26 -15.52 -7.50
N GLY A 75 2.97 -14.44 -7.83
CA GLY A 75 4.43 -14.44 -7.95
C GLY A 75 5.12 -14.68 -6.61
N CYS A 76 4.47 -14.33 -5.50
CA CYS A 76 4.86 -14.63 -4.13
C CYS A 76 3.76 -15.43 -3.43
N PRO A 77 4.02 -16.68 -3.00
CA PRO A 77 2.98 -17.60 -2.51
C PRO A 77 2.47 -17.28 -1.09
N ASP A 78 3.13 -16.38 -0.38
CA ASP A 78 2.88 -15.98 1.00
C ASP A 78 2.65 -14.47 1.11
N TRP A 79 2.15 -14.04 2.26
CA TRP A 79 1.94 -12.63 2.60
C TRP A 79 2.38 -12.42 4.05
N PRO A 80 3.03 -11.30 4.41
CA PRO A 80 3.29 -10.08 3.61
C PRO A 80 4.58 -10.11 2.77
N GLY A 81 5.43 -11.11 2.98
CA GLY A 81 6.69 -11.29 2.25
C GLY A 81 6.57 -12.17 1.00
N CYS A 82 7.71 -12.62 0.51
CA CYS A 82 7.89 -13.58 -0.56
C CYS A 82 8.85 -14.66 -0.05
N TYR A 83 8.39 -15.89 0.11
CA TYR A 83 9.09 -16.99 0.80
C TYR A 83 9.70 -16.57 2.15
N GLY A 84 8.94 -15.83 2.97
CA GLY A 84 9.39 -15.34 4.28
C GLY A 84 10.37 -14.17 4.22
N SER A 85 10.70 -13.65 3.03
CA SER A 85 11.55 -12.48 2.84
C SER A 85 10.75 -11.24 2.46
N ALA A 86 11.17 -10.04 2.89
CA ALA A 86 10.53 -8.80 2.45
C ALA A 86 10.93 -8.36 1.03
N SER A 87 11.73 -9.15 0.30
CA SER A 87 12.15 -8.83 -1.08
C SER A 87 12.47 -10.09 -1.87
N PRO A 88 12.19 -10.12 -3.20
CA PRO A 88 12.62 -11.22 -4.07
C PRO A 88 14.12 -11.50 -4.05
N ILE A 89 14.95 -10.50 -3.67
CA ILE A 89 16.41 -10.68 -3.48
C ILE A 89 16.69 -11.69 -2.37
N GLY A 90 16.03 -11.56 -1.22
CA GLY A 90 16.21 -12.49 -0.11
C GLY A 90 15.52 -13.85 -0.33
N ALA A 91 14.58 -13.91 -1.28
CA ALA A 91 13.87 -15.13 -1.68
C ALA A 91 14.46 -15.80 -2.94
N HIS A 92 15.60 -15.30 -3.45
CA HIS A 92 16.09 -15.65 -4.78
C HIS A 92 16.21 -17.16 -5.01
N ALA A 93 16.79 -17.89 -4.05
CA ALA A 93 16.97 -19.34 -4.16
C ALA A 93 15.61 -20.09 -4.24
N HIS A 94 14.64 -19.71 -3.42
CA HIS A 94 13.30 -20.30 -3.45
C HIS A 94 12.55 -20.01 -4.75
N ILE A 95 12.64 -18.77 -5.25
CA ILE A 95 12.02 -18.39 -6.53
C ILE A 95 12.67 -19.15 -7.69
N SER A 96 14.01 -19.24 -7.71
CA SER A 96 14.74 -20.02 -8.74
C SER A 96 14.36 -21.50 -8.71
N GLN A 97 14.21 -22.10 -7.51
CA GLN A 97 13.78 -23.49 -7.38
C GLN A 97 12.33 -23.69 -7.86
N ALA A 98 11.40 -22.82 -7.47
CA ALA A 98 10.01 -22.90 -7.89
C ALA A 98 9.85 -22.71 -9.42
N GLN A 99 10.59 -21.75 -9.99
CA GLN A 99 10.61 -21.51 -11.43
C GLN A 99 11.24 -22.68 -12.20
N ALA A 100 12.28 -23.32 -11.67
CA ALA A 100 12.87 -24.51 -12.30
C ALA A 100 11.92 -25.72 -12.26
N ALA A 101 11.16 -25.88 -11.17
CA ALA A 101 10.18 -26.96 -11.03
C ALA A 101 8.95 -26.78 -11.94
N MET A 102 8.54 -25.53 -12.20
CA MET A 102 7.40 -25.22 -13.07
C MET A 102 7.68 -23.95 -13.91
N PRO A 103 8.37 -24.08 -15.06
CA PRO A 103 8.81 -22.93 -15.86
C PRO A 103 7.68 -22.03 -16.38
N THR A 104 6.50 -22.61 -16.64
CA THR A 104 5.29 -21.88 -17.06
C THR A 104 4.34 -21.58 -15.89
N GLY A 105 4.83 -21.72 -14.65
CA GLY A 105 4.05 -21.56 -13.44
C GLY A 105 3.78 -20.11 -13.05
N PRO A 106 3.10 -19.90 -11.91
CA PRO A 106 2.79 -18.56 -11.40
C PRO A 106 4.02 -17.82 -10.84
N VAL A 107 5.06 -18.55 -10.42
CA VAL A 107 6.25 -17.99 -9.77
C VAL A 107 7.38 -17.84 -10.78
N THR A 108 7.80 -16.60 -11.00
CA THR A 108 9.05 -16.24 -11.69
C THR A 108 9.66 -15.03 -10.99
N HIS A 109 10.95 -14.76 -11.21
CA HIS A 109 11.60 -13.56 -10.65
C HIS A 109 10.86 -12.26 -11.04
N GLY A 110 10.41 -12.15 -12.29
CA GLY A 110 9.67 -10.97 -12.76
C GLY A 110 8.31 -10.82 -12.08
N LYS A 111 7.53 -11.91 -12.01
CA LYS A 111 6.20 -11.89 -11.37
C LYS A 111 6.29 -11.60 -9.87
N ALA A 112 7.30 -12.16 -9.18
CA ALA A 112 7.55 -11.89 -7.76
C ALA A 112 7.88 -10.41 -7.51
N TRP A 113 8.66 -9.77 -8.39
CA TRP A 113 8.93 -8.33 -8.29
C TRP A 113 7.69 -7.48 -8.53
N ILE A 114 6.88 -7.81 -9.53
CA ILE A 114 5.62 -7.08 -9.80
C ILE A 114 4.73 -7.14 -8.55
N GLU A 115 4.54 -8.33 -7.98
CA GLU A 115 3.69 -8.47 -6.80
C GLU A 115 4.25 -7.72 -5.58
N MET A 116 5.56 -7.82 -5.32
CA MET A 116 6.18 -7.12 -4.19
C MET A 116 6.16 -5.60 -4.36
N ILE A 117 6.32 -5.07 -5.58
CA ILE A 117 6.18 -3.64 -5.84
C ILE A 117 4.75 -3.16 -5.51
N HIS A 118 3.72 -3.92 -5.89
CA HIS A 118 2.35 -3.60 -5.51
C HIS A 118 2.19 -3.53 -3.98
N ARG A 119 2.78 -4.47 -3.24
CA ARG A 119 2.78 -4.48 -1.77
C ARG A 119 3.53 -3.29 -1.15
N TYR A 120 4.68 -2.90 -1.72
CA TYR A 120 5.41 -1.71 -1.28
C TYR A 120 4.60 -0.42 -1.49
N LEU A 121 3.97 -0.28 -2.66
CA LEU A 121 3.09 0.85 -2.97
C LEU A 121 1.88 0.91 -2.04
N GLY A 122 1.23 -0.23 -1.79
CA GLY A 122 0.12 -0.33 -0.84
C GLY A 122 0.51 0.11 0.56
N SER A 123 1.71 -0.27 1.01
CA SER A 123 2.24 0.12 2.32
C SER A 123 2.58 1.61 2.39
N ALA A 124 3.13 2.19 1.31
CA ALA A 124 3.37 3.62 1.21
C ALA A 124 2.05 4.42 1.25
N VAL A 125 1.02 3.99 0.53
CA VAL A 125 -0.32 4.60 0.56
C VAL A 125 -0.91 4.54 1.98
N GLY A 126 -0.81 3.41 2.67
CA GLY A 126 -1.22 3.29 4.07
C GLY A 126 -0.53 4.33 4.98
N MET A 127 0.78 4.53 4.82
CA MET A 127 1.53 5.53 5.59
C MET A 127 1.13 6.96 5.24
N LEU A 128 0.85 7.25 3.97
CA LEU A 128 0.34 8.56 3.54
C LEU A 128 -1.05 8.85 4.12
N ILE A 129 -1.93 7.84 4.22
CA ILE A 129 -3.24 7.96 4.86
C ILE A 129 -3.08 8.27 6.35
N LEU A 130 -2.20 7.57 7.08
CA LEU A 130 -1.93 7.87 8.48
C LEU A 130 -1.40 9.29 8.68
N ALA A 131 -0.50 9.75 7.81
CA ALA A 131 0.01 11.12 7.81
C ALA A 131 -1.11 12.15 7.53
N LEU A 132 -2.01 11.86 6.59
CA LEU A 132 -3.16 12.70 6.27
C LEU A 132 -4.12 12.81 7.46
N ILE A 133 -4.44 11.70 8.12
CA ILE A 133 -5.30 11.67 9.32
C ILE A 133 -4.67 12.51 10.42
N ALA A 134 -3.38 12.29 10.73
CA ALA A 134 -2.67 13.01 11.78
C ALA A 134 -2.61 14.52 11.49
N ALA A 135 -2.27 14.91 10.25
CA ALA A 135 -2.22 16.31 9.85
C ALA A 135 -3.60 16.98 9.93
N THR A 136 -4.65 16.29 9.47
CA THR A 136 -6.04 16.78 9.53
C THR A 136 -6.50 16.93 10.97
N TRP A 137 -6.20 15.95 11.83
CA TRP A 137 -6.51 15.99 13.27
C TRP A 137 -5.87 17.18 13.99
N VAL A 138 -4.57 17.40 13.77
CA VAL A 138 -3.85 18.52 14.39
C VAL A 138 -4.40 19.86 13.90
N ALA A 139 -4.67 19.98 12.59
CA ALA A 139 -5.18 21.20 12.00
C ALA A 139 -6.65 21.49 12.38
N ALA A 140 -7.47 20.45 12.57
CA ALA A 140 -8.87 20.54 12.99
C ALA A 140 -9.06 21.19 14.36
N ARG A 141 -8.02 21.17 15.23
CA ARG A 141 -8.04 21.87 16.52
C ARG A 141 -8.16 23.39 16.40
N ARG A 142 -7.73 23.95 15.25
CA ARG A 142 -7.71 25.40 15.00
C ARG A 142 -8.52 25.82 13.78
N ASN A 143 -8.85 24.90 12.88
CA ASN A 143 -9.63 25.17 11.67
C ASN A 143 -10.95 24.38 11.65
N PRO A 144 -12.11 25.04 11.86
CA PRO A 144 -13.43 24.40 11.79
C PRO A 144 -13.75 23.74 10.44
N ARG A 145 -13.19 24.24 9.33
CA ARG A 145 -13.39 23.63 8.00
C ARG A 145 -12.72 22.25 7.94
N LEU A 146 -11.47 22.13 8.39
CA LEU A 146 -10.76 20.85 8.44
C LEU A 146 -11.35 19.89 9.46
N ARG A 147 -11.93 20.40 10.56
CA ARG A 147 -12.69 19.58 11.51
C ARG A 147 -13.86 18.87 10.85
N ARG A 148 -14.54 19.49 9.87
CA ARG A 148 -15.61 18.84 9.09
C ARG A 148 -15.07 17.77 8.12
N GLN A 149 -13.79 17.84 7.74
CA GLN A 149 -13.15 16.86 6.85
C GLN A 149 -12.55 15.66 7.60
N LEU A 150 -12.33 15.80 8.91
CA LEU A 150 -11.72 14.75 9.74
C LEU A 150 -12.43 13.38 9.66
N PRO A 151 -13.78 13.28 9.65
CA PRO A 151 -14.45 11.99 9.49
C PRO A 151 -14.08 11.27 8.18
N TRP A 152 -13.92 12.01 7.07
CA TRP A 152 -13.51 11.45 5.78
C TRP A 152 -12.05 10.99 5.79
N ALA A 153 -11.17 11.76 6.44
CA ALA A 153 -9.80 11.32 6.67
C ALA A 153 -9.76 10.03 7.49
N ILE A 154 -10.56 9.92 8.56
CA ILE A 154 -10.65 8.69 9.38
C ILE A 154 -11.26 7.53 8.58
N ALA A 155 -12.26 7.78 7.74
CA ALA A 155 -12.84 6.76 6.84
C ALA A 155 -11.80 6.14 5.90
N SER A 156 -10.69 6.85 5.62
CA SER A 156 -9.56 6.30 4.85
C SER A 156 -8.83 5.15 5.56
N LEU A 157 -9.08 4.90 6.85
CA LEU A 157 -8.66 3.66 7.53
C LEU A 157 -9.29 2.40 6.92
N TRP A 158 -10.27 2.55 6.03
CA TRP A 158 -10.73 1.50 5.12
C TRP A 158 -9.59 0.80 4.34
N VAL A 159 -8.42 1.45 4.19
CA VAL A 159 -7.20 0.84 3.65
C VAL A 159 -6.75 -0.40 4.44
N ILE A 160 -7.05 -0.51 5.74
CA ILE A 160 -6.67 -1.66 6.57
C ILE A 160 -7.46 -2.92 6.16
N PRO A 161 -8.81 -2.92 6.14
CA PRO A 161 -9.59 -3.99 5.52
C PRO A 161 -9.18 -4.28 4.08
N GLN A 162 -8.81 -3.26 3.29
CA GLN A 162 -8.32 -3.47 1.93
C GLN A 162 -7.00 -4.24 1.88
N GLY A 163 -6.07 -3.99 2.80
CA GLY A 163 -4.86 -4.80 2.93
C GLY A 163 -5.16 -6.26 3.26
N LEU A 164 -6.19 -6.53 4.09
CA LEU A 164 -6.65 -7.89 4.40
C LEU A 164 -7.29 -8.58 3.18
N PHE A 165 -8.12 -7.86 2.42
CA PHE A 165 -8.64 -8.38 1.14
C PHE A 165 -7.49 -8.67 0.16
N GLY A 166 -6.49 -7.79 0.08
CA GLY A 166 -5.26 -8.00 -0.69
C GLY A 166 -4.53 -9.28 -0.29
N MET A 167 -4.33 -9.51 1.02
CA MET A 167 -3.77 -10.77 1.54
C MET A 167 -4.60 -11.97 1.08
N TRP A 168 -5.93 -11.90 1.18
CA TRP A 168 -6.81 -12.98 0.75
C TRP A 168 -6.77 -13.26 -0.75
N THR A 169 -6.48 -12.26 -1.59
CA THR A 169 -6.28 -12.53 -3.04
C THR A 169 -5.16 -13.55 -3.27
N VAL A 170 -4.11 -13.53 -2.45
CA VAL A 170 -2.99 -14.47 -2.55
C VAL A 170 -3.33 -15.79 -1.85
N THR A 171 -3.77 -15.73 -0.58
CA THR A 171 -4.01 -16.96 0.21
C THR A 171 -5.18 -17.80 -0.31
N LEU A 172 -6.15 -17.18 -0.99
CA LEU A 172 -7.28 -17.86 -1.63
C LEU A 172 -7.07 -18.02 -3.15
N LYS A 173 -5.83 -17.96 -3.63
CA LYS A 173 -5.45 -18.27 -5.01
C LYS A 173 -6.30 -17.53 -6.06
N LEU A 174 -6.44 -16.21 -5.88
CA LEU A 174 -7.16 -15.30 -6.76
C LEU A 174 -8.66 -15.62 -6.93
N TYR A 175 -9.32 -16.16 -5.88
CA TYR A 175 -10.76 -16.40 -5.90
C TYR A 175 -11.52 -15.16 -6.42
N PRO A 176 -12.28 -15.27 -7.53
CA PRO A 176 -12.76 -14.10 -8.27
C PRO A 176 -13.55 -13.10 -7.44
N ALA A 177 -14.40 -13.57 -6.52
CA ALA A 177 -15.18 -12.68 -5.67
C ALA A 177 -14.29 -11.81 -4.77
N ILE A 178 -13.21 -12.37 -4.21
CA ILE A 178 -12.30 -11.64 -3.32
C ILE A 178 -11.49 -10.61 -4.10
N VAL A 179 -11.02 -10.96 -5.30
CA VAL A 179 -10.31 -10.00 -6.16
C VAL A 179 -11.22 -8.86 -6.57
N THR A 180 -12.48 -9.15 -6.92
CA THR A 180 -13.47 -8.12 -7.26
C THR A 180 -13.78 -7.23 -6.06
N LEU A 181 -13.99 -7.81 -4.87
CA LEU A 181 -14.24 -7.03 -3.65
C LEU A 181 -13.04 -6.15 -3.26
N HIS A 182 -11.81 -6.65 -3.45
CA HIS A 182 -10.60 -5.86 -3.25
C HIS A 182 -10.56 -4.66 -4.22
N LEU A 183 -10.82 -4.88 -5.50
CA LEU A 183 -10.87 -3.79 -6.49
C LEU A 183 -11.97 -2.77 -6.18
N LEU A 184 -13.20 -3.23 -5.94
CA LEU A 184 -14.34 -2.35 -5.63
C LEU A 184 -14.11 -1.54 -4.36
N GLY A 185 -13.54 -2.16 -3.34
CA GLY A 185 -13.22 -1.46 -2.11
C GLY A 185 -12.02 -0.51 -2.25
N GLY A 186 -11.06 -0.80 -3.13
CA GLY A 186 -10.02 0.15 -3.53
C GLY A 186 -10.59 1.37 -4.25
N LEU A 187 -11.55 1.17 -5.15
CA LEU A 187 -12.27 2.27 -5.81
C LEU A 187 -13.08 3.11 -4.80
N LEU A 188 -13.72 2.47 -3.81
CA LEU A 188 -14.39 3.18 -2.73
C LEU A 188 -13.42 4.06 -1.93
N LEU A 189 -12.23 3.54 -1.60
CA LEU A 189 -11.17 4.31 -0.92
C LEU A 189 -10.75 5.55 -1.73
N LEU A 190 -10.77 5.45 -3.06
CA LEU A 190 -10.36 6.53 -3.96
C LEU A 190 -11.40 7.66 -4.05
N VAL A 191 -12.70 7.34 -4.01
CA VAL A 191 -13.79 8.29 -4.28
C VAL A 191 -14.42 8.94 -3.04
N GLN A 192 -14.18 8.37 -1.86
CA GLN A 192 -14.73 8.87 -0.59
C GLN A 192 -14.10 10.18 -0.11
#